data_AF-A0AAY4C1Z5-F1
#
_entry.id   AF-A0AAY4C1Z5-F1
#
_cell.length_a   1.000
_cell.length_b   1.000
_cell.length_c   1.000
_cell.angle_alpha   90.00
_cell.angle_beta   90.00
_cell.angle_gamma   90.00
#
_symmetry.space_group_name_H-M   'P 1'
#
loop_
_entity.id
_entity.type
_entity.pdbx_description
1 polymer ?
#
loop_
_entity_poly.entity_id
_entity_poly.type
_entity_poly.pdbx_seq_one_letter_code
_entity_poly.pdbx_strand_id
1 'polypeptide(L)'
;MHFLLNRSTLPQTAPPDSAPFAYLPLQGGHSFIHCSVPVDGDPHFVIRLPKKDQRLCFTVDGEANDVLRLVEDTERGNALKAFHCISYHDMPDRTRTYFDQITITVARNGAVGVTITLTLDSVVIDGEETVALSTSHSAAVTKPGVQVVINSHQGCWIRLKKDVIFLVLFHRYDHQSYLQMAHLGFYIAEGKGLSPHSQGLLGISFHYPHAANFHHGQLRPGASLALGVLKHKDVLIPVSLQEKHLKDTLGKKHMDQCWVVPKVEVEKLLGLSYLSYVVDHI
;
A
#
# COMPACT_ATOMS: atom_id res chain seq x y z
N MET A 1 4.16 42.65 -54.87
CA MET A 1 5.46 41.93 -54.96
C MET A 1 5.33 40.67 -54.12
N HIS A 2 4.91 39.54 -54.67
CA HIS A 2 5.59 38.61 -55.57
C HIS A 2 6.72 37.73 -54.95
N PHE A 3 6.44 36.41 -54.85
CA PHE A 3 7.26 35.22 -55.22
C PHE A 3 8.57 34.97 -54.41
N LEU A 4 9.09 33.77 -54.09
CA LEU A 4 8.91 32.37 -54.54
C LEU A 4 9.60 31.36 -53.59
N LEU A 5 9.10 30.12 -53.66
CA LEU A 5 9.64 28.79 -53.30
C LEU A 5 11.17 28.57 -53.46
N ASN A 6 11.80 27.68 -52.65
CA ASN A 6 12.22 26.35 -53.13
C ASN A 6 12.69 25.35 -52.02
N ARG A 7 12.52 24.07 -52.37
CA ARG A 7 12.87 22.76 -51.76
C ARG A 7 14.35 22.69 -51.27
N SER A 8 14.84 21.76 -50.45
CA SER A 8 14.59 20.33 -50.12
C SER A 8 15.56 19.99 -48.96
N THR A 9 15.25 19.16 -47.96
CA THR A 9 15.50 17.70 -47.96
C THR A 9 14.83 17.04 -46.74
N LEU A 10 14.15 15.91 -46.97
CA LEU A 10 13.82 14.88 -45.96
C LEU A 10 15.04 13.96 -45.77
N PRO A 11 15.22 13.34 -44.59
CA PRO A 11 14.83 11.92 -44.44
C PRO A 11 13.91 11.70 -43.20
N GLN A 12 12.77 11.04 -43.37
CA GLN A 12 12.55 9.61 -43.06
C GLN A 12 12.75 9.25 -41.57
N THR A 13 11.68 9.34 -40.78
CA THR A 13 10.82 8.23 -40.28
C THR A 13 11.28 7.63 -38.96
N ALA A 14 10.58 7.98 -37.87
CA ALA A 14 10.38 7.16 -36.69
C ALA A 14 8.87 7.04 -36.43
N PRO A 15 8.36 5.91 -35.89
CA PRO A 15 6.98 5.47 -36.02
C PRO A 15 5.99 6.22 -35.12
N PRO A 16 4.68 6.21 -35.44
CA PRO A 16 3.63 6.83 -34.65
C PRO A 16 3.17 5.85 -33.58
N ASP A 17 3.60 6.03 -32.33
CA ASP A 17 2.87 5.53 -31.14
C ASP A 17 3.55 6.04 -29.88
N SER A 18 3.28 7.30 -29.56
CA SER A 18 3.56 7.86 -28.23
C SER A 18 2.47 8.85 -27.87
N ALA A 19 1.22 8.38 -27.86
CA ALA A 19 0.24 9.01 -27.02
C ALA A 19 0.68 8.80 -25.56
N PRO A 20 0.90 9.86 -24.75
CA PRO A 20 1.10 9.69 -23.32
C PRO A 20 -0.16 9.06 -22.76
N PHE A 21 -0.06 7.86 -22.19
CA PHE A 21 -1.19 7.20 -21.56
C PHE A 21 -1.79 8.14 -20.52
N ALA A 22 -3.02 8.56 -20.81
CA ALA A 22 -3.80 9.40 -19.93
C ALA A 22 -3.89 8.73 -18.56
N TYR A 23 -3.64 9.53 -17.52
CA TYR A 23 -4.01 9.21 -16.15
C TYR A 23 -5.51 8.88 -16.15
N LEU A 24 -5.85 7.59 -16.12
CA LEU A 24 -7.22 7.18 -15.83
C LEU A 24 -7.46 7.49 -14.35
N PRO A 25 -8.40 8.39 -14.00
CA PRO A 25 -8.81 8.54 -12.62
C PRO A 25 -9.43 7.21 -12.19
N LEU A 26 -8.99 6.67 -11.05
CA LEU A 26 -9.65 5.55 -10.38
C LEU A 26 -11.02 6.02 -9.87
N GLN A 27 -12.01 6.11 -10.77
CA GLN A 27 -13.41 6.25 -10.41
C GLN A 27 -13.98 4.84 -10.23
N GLY A 28 -13.99 4.39 -8.97
CA GLY A 28 -14.64 3.15 -8.58
C GLY A 28 -14.63 3.00 -7.07
N GLY A 29 -15.82 2.83 -6.47
CA GLY A 29 -15.98 2.58 -5.03
C GLY A 29 -15.41 1.22 -4.62
N HIS A 30 -14.09 1.15 -4.45
CA HIS A 30 -13.36 -0.07 -4.15
C HIS A 30 -12.72 0.00 -2.75
N SER A 31 -12.51 -1.17 -2.14
CA SER A 31 -11.85 -1.31 -0.84
C SER A 31 -10.36 -1.07 -1.02
N PHE A 32 -9.92 0.10 -0.59
CA PHE A 32 -8.51 0.46 -0.50
C PHE A 32 -7.97 0.02 0.85
N ILE A 33 -6.80 -0.59 0.84
CA ILE A 33 -6.05 -0.83 2.07
C ILE A 33 -4.70 -0.16 1.91
N HIS A 34 -4.30 0.60 2.91
CA HIS A 34 -3.03 1.28 2.94
C HIS A 34 -2.32 1.02 4.26
N CYS A 35 -0.99 0.93 4.24
CA CYS A 35 -0.17 1.17 5.41
C CYS A 35 0.64 2.47 5.28
N SER A 36 0.21 3.52 5.99
CA SER A 36 0.94 4.80 6.19
C SER A 36 1.71 4.74 7.49
N VAL A 37 2.76 5.53 7.64
CA VAL A 37 3.22 5.89 8.98
C VAL A 37 2.75 7.33 9.29
N PRO A 38 1.84 7.56 10.26
CA PRO A 38 1.47 8.90 10.70
C PRO A 38 2.68 9.54 11.38
N VAL A 39 2.49 10.74 11.92
CA VAL A 39 3.48 11.46 12.77
C VAL A 39 4.01 10.61 13.94
N ASP A 40 3.52 9.38 14.13
CA ASP A 40 3.89 8.44 15.18
C ASP A 40 4.77 7.25 14.77
N GLY A 41 5.34 7.21 13.58
CA GLY A 41 6.46 6.29 13.31
C GLY A 41 6.19 4.78 13.35
N ASP A 42 4.95 4.32 13.56
CA ASP A 42 4.54 2.90 13.51
C ASP A 42 3.68 2.64 12.25
N PRO A 43 3.71 1.44 11.65
CA PRO A 43 2.90 1.09 10.48
C PRO A 43 1.40 1.19 10.83
N HIS A 44 0.74 2.19 10.25
CA HIS A 44 -0.67 2.48 10.43
C HIS A 44 -1.47 2.01 9.22
N PHE A 45 -2.24 0.96 9.47
CA PHE A 45 -3.07 0.31 8.49
C PHE A 45 -4.44 0.97 8.45
N VAL A 46 -4.87 1.35 7.25
CA VAL A 46 -6.16 1.95 6.96
C VAL A 46 -6.87 1.06 5.97
N ILE A 47 -8.01 0.51 6.36
CA ILE A 47 -8.86 -0.34 5.52
C ILE A 47 -10.16 0.40 5.22
N ARG A 48 -10.51 0.55 3.95
CA ARG A 48 -11.84 1.02 3.54
C ARG A 48 -12.83 -0.14 3.58
N LEU A 49 -13.82 -0.03 4.46
CA LEU A 49 -14.86 -1.02 4.62
C LEU A 49 -15.79 -1.00 3.41
N PRO A 50 -16.03 -2.16 2.76
CA PRO A 50 -16.93 -2.22 1.61
C PRO A 50 -18.32 -1.65 1.98
N LYS A 51 -18.93 -0.89 1.06
CA LYS A 51 -20.32 -0.39 1.09
C LYS A 51 -20.67 0.73 2.06
N LYS A 52 -19.89 1.01 3.12
CA LYS A 52 -20.20 2.08 4.09
C LYS A 52 -19.38 3.35 3.93
N ASP A 53 -18.43 3.36 3.00
CA ASP A 53 -17.43 4.43 2.84
C ASP A 53 -16.76 4.85 4.16
N GLN A 54 -16.59 3.88 5.06
CA GLN A 54 -15.98 4.06 6.36
C GLN A 54 -14.59 3.45 6.35
N ARG A 55 -13.69 4.03 7.14
CA ARG A 55 -12.34 3.54 7.31
C ARG A 55 -12.17 2.89 8.68
N LEU A 56 -11.40 1.82 8.70
CA LEU A 56 -10.91 1.17 9.90
C LEU A 56 -9.39 1.41 9.98
N CYS A 57 -8.92 1.85 11.13
CA CYS A 57 -7.52 2.20 11.36
C CYS A 57 -6.97 1.38 12.51
N PHE A 58 -5.78 0.82 12.34
CA PHE A 58 -5.07 0.11 13.40
C PHE A 58 -3.57 0.20 13.17
N THR A 59 -2.81 -0.08 14.22
CA THR A 59 -1.35 -0.10 14.17
C THR A 59 -0.89 -1.47 14.62
N VAL A 60 0.05 -2.05 13.88
CA VAL A 60 0.76 -3.26 14.29
C VAL A 60 2.17 -2.82 14.63
N ASP A 61 2.56 -3.03 15.88
CA ASP A 61 3.92 -2.75 16.33
C ASP A 61 4.78 -3.94 15.89
N GLY A 62 5.77 -3.69 15.04
CA GLY A 62 6.75 -4.70 14.64
C GLY A 62 8.05 -4.62 15.43
N GLU A 63 8.91 -5.62 15.25
CA GLU A 63 10.28 -5.62 15.75
C GLU A 63 11.28 -5.31 14.63
N ALA A 64 12.52 -5.04 15.04
CA ALA A 64 13.59 -4.71 14.11
C ALA A 64 13.89 -5.87 13.16
N ASN A 65 13.92 -5.58 11.87
CA ASN A 65 14.19 -6.53 10.79
C ASN A 65 13.08 -7.56 10.58
N ASP A 66 11.91 -7.39 11.21
CA ASP A 66 10.80 -8.28 10.91
C ASP A 66 10.41 -8.19 9.45
N VAL A 67 10.17 -9.35 8.84
CA VAL A 67 9.64 -9.43 7.49
C VAL A 67 8.15 -9.75 7.58
N LEU A 68 7.29 -8.80 7.23
CA LEU A 68 5.84 -8.92 7.37
C LEU A 68 5.16 -9.36 6.08
N ARG A 69 4.28 -10.38 6.19
CA ARG A 69 3.36 -10.78 5.13
C ARG A 69 2.15 -9.85 5.10
N LEU A 70 2.18 -8.83 4.24
CA LEU A 70 1.01 -7.94 4.08
C LEU A 70 -0.13 -8.61 3.32
N VAL A 71 0.15 -9.30 2.22
CA VAL A 71 -0.86 -10.01 1.41
C VAL A 71 -0.21 -11.24 0.79
N GLU A 72 -0.90 -12.38 0.77
CA GLU A 72 -0.53 -13.60 0.04
C GLU A 72 -1.76 -14.29 -0.55
N ASP A 73 -1.74 -14.62 -1.84
CA ASP A 73 -2.84 -15.32 -2.55
C ASP A 73 -2.33 -16.62 -3.22
N THR A 74 -2.51 -17.74 -2.54
CA THR A 74 -2.00 -19.04 -3.00
C THR A 74 -2.86 -19.68 -4.08
N GLU A 75 -4.16 -19.37 -4.15
CA GLU A 75 -5.10 -20.03 -5.06
C GLU A 75 -4.92 -19.60 -6.51
N ARG A 76 -4.55 -18.34 -6.74
CA ARG A 76 -4.44 -17.79 -8.09
C ARG A 76 -3.08 -18.00 -8.72
N GLY A 77 -2.22 -18.79 -8.07
CA GLY A 77 -0.83 -19.02 -8.46
C GLY A 77 0.03 -17.76 -8.38
N ASN A 78 -0.44 -16.73 -7.68
CA ASN A 78 0.21 -15.44 -7.53
C ASN A 78 0.65 -15.30 -6.06
N ALA A 79 1.75 -15.94 -5.69
CA ALA A 79 2.32 -15.79 -4.35
C ALA A 79 2.90 -14.37 -4.18
N LEU A 80 2.05 -13.38 -3.94
CA LEU A 80 2.45 -12.07 -3.43
C LEU A 80 3.06 -12.29 -2.05
N LYS A 81 4.32 -11.91 -1.86
CA LYS A 81 5.04 -12.15 -0.61
C LYS A 81 5.93 -10.96 -0.25
N ALA A 82 5.64 -10.45 0.96
CA ALA A 82 6.57 -10.03 2.00
C ALA A 82 7.34 -8.69 1.90
N PHE A 83 7.46 -8.03 3.05
CA PHE A 83 7.93 -6.65 3.27
C PHE A 83 8.97 -6.64 4.40
N HIS A 84 9.98 -5.78 4.37
CA HIS A 84 10.96 -5.60 5.45
C HIS A 84 10.59 -4.39 6.33
N CYS A 85 10.67 -4.54 7.64
CA CYS A 85 10.50 -3.46 8.62
C CYS A 85 11.86 -3.10 9.23
N ILE A 86 12.28 -1.84 9.09
CA ILE A 86 13.35 -1.27 9.91
C ILE A 86 12.75 -0.75 11.21
N SER A 87 13.38 -1.08 12.34
CA SER A 87 13.12 -0.41 13.61
C SER A 87 14.15 0.67 13.89
N TYR A 88 13.69 1.75 14.50
CA TYR A 88 14.52 2.85 14.97
C TYR A 88 14.34 3.02 16.49
N HIS A 89 15.46 3.01 17.22
CA HIS A 89 15.51 2.87 18.68
C HIS A 89 15.95 4.13 19.44
N ASP A 90 16.03 5.30 18.80
CA ASP A 90 16.70 6.46 19.39
C ASP A 90 15.85 7.23 20.44
N MET A 91 14.93 6.55 21.16
CA MET A 91 14.00 7.14 22.12
C MET A 91 13.95 6.38 23.46
N PRO A 92 13.75 7.08 24.61
CA PRO A 92 13.61 6.47 25.92
C PRO A 92 12.23 5.86 26.23
N ASP A 93 11.17 6.13 25.45
CA ASP A 93 9.78 5.73 25.78
C ASP A 93 9.29 4.49 24.97
N ARG A 94 9.62 4.38 23.67
CA ARG A 94 9.34 3.18 22.86
C ARG A 94 10.03 3.18 21.49
N THR A 95 10.25 1.99 20.94
CA THR A 95 10.72 1.72 19.57
C THR A 95 9.67 2.08 18.53
N ARG A 96 10.09 2.59 17.37
CA ARG A 96 9.22 2.89 16.22
C ARG A 96 9.67 2.10 14.98
N THR A 97 8.75 1.68 14.13
CA THR A 97 9.03 0.79 12.99
C THR A 97 8.49 1.32 11.66
N TYR A 98 9.30 1.22 10.61
CA TYR A 98 9.02 1.76 9.29
C TYR A 98 9.29 0.72 8.21
N PHE A 99 8.49 0.71 7.14
CA PHE A 99 8.85 -0.05 5.94
C PHE A 99 9.94 0.68 5.17
N ASP A 100 11.01 -0.02 4.87
CA ASP A 100 12.16 0.47 4.10
C ASP A 100 12.31 -0.28 2.78
N GLN A 101 11.82 -1.53 2.74
CA GLN A 101 11.81 -2.37 1.56
C GLN A 101 10.46 -3.09 1.38
N ILE A 102 9.98 -3.09 0.14
CA ILE A 102 8.80 -3.81 -0.29
C ILE A 102 9.21 -4.84 -1.34
N THR A 103 8.91 -6.11 -1.10
CA THR A 103 9.12 -7.16 -2.10
C THR A 103 7.76 -7.66 -2.59
N ILE A 104 7.63 -7.81 -3.91
CA ILE A 104 6.43 -8.34 -4.57
C ILE A 104 6.87 -9.47 -5.47
N THR A 105 6.60 -10.70 -5.04
CA THR A 105 6.79 -11.88 -5.88
C THR A 105 5.51 -12.20 -6.64
N VAL A 106 5.66 -12.58 -7.90
CA VAL A 106 4.57 -13.01 -8.77
C VAL A 106 4.98 -14.36 -9.34
N ALA A 107 4.28 -15.41 -8.93
CA ALA A 107 4.51 -16.75 -9.44
C ALA A 107 3.84 -16.95 -10.82
N ARG A 108 4.43 -17.80 -11.64
CA ARG A 108 3.94 -18.21 -12.95
C ARG A 108 4.00 -19.73 -13.02
N ASN A 109 2.86 -20.39 -13.19
CA ASN A 109 2.75 -21.85 -13.29
C ASN A 109 3.41 -22.63 -12.12
N GLY A 110 3.37 -22.09 -10.91
CA GLY A 110 3.96 -22.73 -9.72
C GLY A 110 5.47 -22.47 -9.52
N ALA A 111 6.13 -21.75 -10.43
CA ALA A 111 7.51 -21.26 -10.26
C ALA A 111 7.53 -19.75 -9.97
N VAL A 112 8.60 -19.24 -9.35
CA VAL A 112 8.82 -17.80 -9.19
C VAL A 112 8.98 -17.19 -10.59
N GLY A 113 8.09 -16.26 -10.95
CA GLY A 113 8.07 -15.66 -12.29
C GLY A 113 8.77 -14.30 -12.33
N VAL A 114 8.36 -13.38 -11.47
CA VAL A 114 8.93 -12.04 -11.35
C VAL A 114 9.00 -11.65 -9.87
N THR A 115 10.11 -11.07 -9.44
CA THR A 115 10.27 -10.47 -8.10
C THR A 115 10.55 -8.99 -8.27
N ILE A 116 9.80 -8.14 -7.57
CA ILE A 116 9.95 -6.68 -7.60
C ILE A 116 10.36 -6.24 -6.21
N THR A 117 11.56 -5.68 -6.07
CA THR A 117 12.07 -5.13 -4.81
C THR A 117 12.10 -3.62 -4.92
N LEU A 118 11.40 -2.93 -4.02
CA LEU A 118 11.33 -1.49 -3.96
C LEU A 118 11.97 -1.01 -2.66
N THR A 119 12.88 -0.05 -2.77
CA THR A 119 13.39 0.76 -1.67
C THR A 119 13.01 2.22 -1.92
N LEU A 120 13.39 3.12 -1.02
CA LEU A 120 13.23 4.55 -1.29
C LEU A 120 13.98 5.00 -2.55
N ASP A 121 15.10 4.37 -2.91
CA ASP A 121 16.03 4.86 -3.93
C ASP A 121 16.00 4.04 -5.23
N SER A 122 15.55 2.79 -5.17
CA SER A 122 15.55 1.88 -6.31
C SER A 122 14.28 1.03 -6.43
N VAL A 123 13.98 0.64 -7.66
CA VAL A 123 13.02 -0.42 -8.00
C VAL A 123 13.76 -1.44 -8.85
N VAL A 124 13.94 -2.64 -8.31
CA VAL A 124 14.59 -3.77 -8.98
C VAL A 124 13.52 -4.78 -9.39
N ILE A 125 13.48 -5.14 -10.66
CA ILE A 125 12.51 -6.09 -11.24
C ILE A 125 13.31 -7.28 -11.75
N ASP A 126 13.33 -8.35 -10.98
CA ASP A 126 14.01 -9.60 -11.30
C ASP A 126 13.06 -10.61 -11.97
N GLY A 127 13.56 -11.34 -12.97
CA GLY A 127 12.77 -12.25 -13.81
C GLY A 127 13.70 -12.98 -14.80
N GLU A 128 13.35 -13.02 -16.10
CA GLU A 128 14.30 -13.53 -17.12
C GLU A 128 15.57 -12.64 -17.23
N GLU A 129 15.40 -11.33 -17.11
CA GLU A 129 16.47 -10.35 -17.00
C GLU A 129 16.20 -9.43 -15.82
N THR A 130 17.23 -9.03 -15.09
CA THR A 130 17.09 -8.07 -13.99
C THR A 130 17.14 -6.64 -14.51
N VAL A 131 16.16 -5.83 -14.13
CA VAL A 131 16.12 -4.38 -14.45
C VAL A 131 16.16 -3.60 -13.15
N ALA A 132 17.11 -2.69 -13.00
CA ALA A 132 17.20 -1.79 -11.86
C ALA A 132 16.93 -0.35 -12.30
N LEU A 133 15.98 0.31 -11.65
CA LEU A 133 15.58 1.69 -11.94
C LEU A 133 15.77 2.54 -10.68
N SER A 134 16.19 3.80 -10.86
CA SER A 134 16.19 4.76 -9.75
C SER A 134 14.78 5.35 -9.57
N THR A 135 14.37 5.53 -8.32
CA THR A 135 13.10 6.21 -7.97
C THR A 135 13.14 7.72 -8.21
N SER A 136 14.32 8.28 -8.48
CA SER A 136 14.50 9.72 -8.76
C SER A 136 13.96 10.15 -10.12
N HIS A 137 13.74 9.21 -11.03
CA HIS A 137 13.23 9.49 -12.37
C HIS A 137 11.94 8.73 -12.61
N SER A 138 11.04 9.31 -13.42
CA SER A 138 9.87 8.58 -13.88
C SER A 138 10.29 7.53 -14.90
N ALA A 139 9.77 6.32 -14.77
CA ALA A 139 10.10 5.20 -15.63
C ALA A 139 8.91 4.23 -15.72
N ALA A 140 8.85 3.44 -16.79
CA ALA A 140 7.85 2.39 -16.92
C ALA A 140 8.49 1.13 -17.50
N VAL A 141 8.21 -0.02 -16.88
CA VAL A 141 8.66 -1.33 -17.34
C VAL A 141 7.46 -2.27 -17.42
N THR A 142 7.36 -2.98 -18.53
CA THR A 142 6.32 -3.99 -18.72
C THR A 142 6.99 -5.35 -18.98
N LYS A 143 6.67 -6.32 -18.12
CA LYS A 143 7.07 -7.73 -18.25
C LYS A 143 5.81 -8.60 -18.39
N PRO A 144 5.91 -9.85 -18.87
CA PRO A 144 4.76 -10.74 -18.93
C PRO A 144 4.07 -10.91 -17.58
N GLY A 145 2.89 -10.31 -17.42
CA GLY A 145 2.12 -10.41 -16.18
C GLY A 145 2.24 -9.24 -15.20
N VAL A 146 3.17 -8.33 -15.44
CA VAL A 146 3.52 -7.23 -14.53
C VAL A 146 3.81 -5.95 -15.29
N GLN A 147 3.22 -4.84 -14.87
CA GLN A 147 3.60 -3.50 -15.29
C GLN A 147 4.00 -2.69 -14.06
N VAL A 148 5.15 -2.02 -14.14
CA VAL A 148 5.71 -1.16 -13.09
C VAL A 148 5.83 0.24 -13.64
N VAL A 149 5.28 1.24 -12.95
CA VAL A 149 5.35 2.65 -13.32
C VAL A 149 5.83 3.47 -12.14
N ILE A 150 6.99 4.10 -12.26
CA ILE A 150 7.59 4.96 -11.26
C ILE A 150 7.18 6.40 -11.53
N ASN A 151 6.66 7.07 -10.51
CA ASN A 151 6.48 8.51 -10.47
C ASN A 151 7.62 9.10 -9.63
N SER A 152 8.54 9.82 -10.28
CA SER A 152 9.75 10.40 -9.67
C SER A 152 9.51 10.89 -8.23
N HIS A 153 10.24 10.30 -7.28
CA HIS A 153 10.22 10.56 -5.84
C HIS A 153 8.87 10.43 -5.13
N GLN A 154 7.77 10.15 -5.82
CA GLN A 154 6.42 10.13 -5.25
C GLN A 154 5.96 8.72 -4.93
N GLY A 155 6.18 7.78 -5.85
CA GLY A 155 5.74 6.41 -5.67
C GLY A 155 5.89 5.55 -6.90
N CYS A 156 5.39 4.32 -6.81
CA CYS A 156 5.46 3.30 -7.82
C CYS A 156 4.14 2.54 -7.90
N TRP A 157 3.56 2.47 -9.10
CA TRP A 157 2.41 1.64 -9.41
C TRP A 157 2.88 0.27 -9.90
N ILE A 158 2.34 -0.80 -9.32
CA ILE A 158 2.57 -2.16 -9.75
C ILE A 158 1.22 -2.76 -10.15
N ARG A 159 1.02 -2.97 -11.46
CA ARG A 159 -0.18 -3.61 -11.99
C ARG A 159 0.14 -5.06 -12.34
N LEU A 160 -0.59 -5.97 -11.72
CA LEU A 160 -0.54 -7.39 -12.02
C LEU A 160 -1.72 -7.77 -12.92
N LYS A 161 -1.62 -8.92 -13.60
CA LYS A 161 -2.77 -9.50 -14.30
C LYS A 161 -3.92 -9.79 -13.32
N LYS A 162 -5.15 -9.78 -13.86
CA LYS A 162 -6.41 -10.11 -13.17
C LYS A 162 -6.95 -9.03 -12.22
N ASP A 163 -6.76 -7.74 -12.48
CA ASP A 163 -7.31 -6.65 -11.65
C ASP A 163 -6.72 -6.62 -10.23
N VAL A 164 -5.39 -6.64 -10.16
CA VAL A 164 -4.64 -6.33 -8.93
C VAL A 164 -3.69 -5.18 -9.23
N ILE A 165 -3.81 -4.09 -8.49
CA ILE A 165 -2.96 -2.91 -8.62
C ILE A 165 -2.48 -2.53 -7.22
N PHE A 166 -1.16 -2.46 -7.06
CA PHE A 166 -0.53 -1.90 -5.89
C PHE A 166 0.00 -0.50 -6.18
N LEU A 167 -0.03 0.33 -5.14
CA LEU A 167 0.72 1.58 -5.09
C LEU A 167 1.71 1.46 -3.94
N VAL A 168 2.94 1.87 -4.19
CA VAL A 168 3.96 2.07 -3.17
C VAL A 168 4.25 3.56 -3.13
N LEU A 169 4.02 4.23 -2.01
CA LEU A 169 4.41 5.64 -1.86
C LEU A 169 5.80 5.76 -1.24
N PHE A 170 6.55 6.74 -1.73
CA PHE A 170 7.85 7.12 -1.16
C PHE A 170 7.64 8.32 -0.25
N HIS A 171 7.51 8.07 1.05
CA HIS A 171 7.38 9.14 2.03
C HIS A 171 8.77 9.71 2.31
N ARG A 172 9.03 10.90 1.78
CA ARG A 172 10.25 11.67 2.04
C ARG A 172 9.89 12.93 2.85
N TYR A 173 10.78 13.31 3.76
CA TYR A 173 10.61 14.45 4.65
C TYR A 173 11.84 15.34 4.54
N ASP A 174 11.63 16.64 4.34
CA ASP A 174 12.73 17.61 4.22
C ASP A 174 13.51 17.74 5.54
N HIS A 175 12.80 17.61 6.66
CA HIS A 175 13.37 17.65 8.01
C HIS A 175 13.08 16.32 8.68
N GLN A 176 13.95 15.34 8.43
CA GLN A 176 13.83 14.04 9.07
C GLN A 176 13.97 14.19 10.59
N SER A 177 12.96 13.68 11.30
CA SER A 177 13.00 13.49 12.74
C SER A 177 12.60 12.05 13.03
N TYR A 178 12.78 11.58 14.27
CA TYR A 178 12.32 10.24 14.67
C TYR A 178 10.79 10.04 14.52
N LEU A 179 10.01 11.14 14.41
CA LEU A 179 8.57 11.14 14.11
C LEU A 179 8.26 11.18 12.60
N GLN A 180 9.26 11.49 11.78
CA GLN A 180 9.14 11.79 10.35
C GLN A 180 10.33 11.22 9.59
N MET A 181 10.57 9.92 9.75
CA MET A 181 11.59 9.22 8.98
C MET A 181 11.08 8.91 7.57
N ALA A 182 11.99 8.93 6.60
CA ALA A 182 11.63 8.49 5.26
C ALA A 182 11.28 6.99 5.27
N HIS A 183 10.21 6.62 4.59
CA HIS A 183 9.69 5.26 4.60
C HIS A 183 8.83 4.97 3.37
N LEU A 184 8.49 3.71 3.18
CA LEU A 184 7.57 3.24 2.16
C LEU A 184 6.17 3.10 2.73
N GLY A 185 5.17 3.50 1.96
CA GLY A 185 3.76 3.19 2.22
C GLY A 185 3.27 2.17 1.20
N PHE A 186 2.53 1.14 1.63
CA PHE A 186 2.03 0.10 0.73
C PHE A 186 0.51 0.09 0.64
N TYR A 187 -0.01 -0.01 -0.59
CA TYR A 187 -1.42 0.11 -0.89
C TYR A 187 -1.92 -0.97 -1.83
N ILE A 188 -3.11 -1.47 -1.56
CA ILE A 188 -3.94 -2.18 -2.52
C ILE A 188 -4.90 -1.16 -3.15
N ALA A 189 -4.57 -0.72 -4.37
CA ALA A 189 -5.36 0.24 -5.13
C ALA A 189 -6.48 -0.43 -5.94
N GLU A 190 -6.27 -1.66 -6.38
CA GLU A 190 -7.30 -2.53 -6.94
C GLU A 190 -7.00 -3.96 -6.49
N GLY A 191 -8.01 -4.65 -5.98
CA GLY A 191 -7.87 -5.94 -5.31
C GLY A 191 -8.92 -6.96 -5.72
N LYS A 192 -9.84 -6.66 -6.65
CA LYS A 192 -10.83 -7.62 -7.18
C LYS A 192 -10.20 -8.91 -7.72
N GLY A 193 -8.93 -8.82 -8.12
CA GLY A 193 -8.16 -9.95 -8.59
C GLY A 193 -7.68 -10.93 -7.54
N LEU A 194 -7.69 -10.54 -6.26
CA LEU A 194 -7.27 -11.38 -5.15
C LEU A 194 -8.36 -12.39 -4.79
N SER A 195 -7.96 -13.59 -4.41
CA SER A 195 -8.88 -14.64 -3.99
C SER A 195 -9.53 -14.32 -2.63
N PRO A 196 -10.72 -14.87 -2.35
CA PRO A 196 -11.34 -14.79 -1.02
C PRO A 196 -10.51 -15.41 0.10
N HIS A 197 -9.50 -16.22 -0.24
CA HIS A 197 -8.61 -16.93 0.68
C HIS A 197 -7.25 -16.24 0.85
N SER A 198 -7.11 -15.02 0.33
CA SER A 198 -5.89 -14.23 0.47
C SER A 198 -5.60 -13.95 1.95
N GLN A 199 -4.37 -14.23 2.38
CA GLN A 199 -3.91 -14.10 3.77
C GLN A 199 -2.98 -12.88 3.93
N GLY A 200 -2.49 -12.65 5.15
CA GLY A 200 -1.62 -11.53 5.49
C GLY A 200 -2.35 -10.40 6.23
N LEU A 201 -1.59 -9.41 6.71
CA LEU A 201 -2.11 -8.28 7.51
C LEU A 201 -3.21 -7.48 6.79
N LEU A 202 -3.14 -7.41 5.46
CA LEU A 202 -4.09 -6.71 4.59
C LEU A 202 -5.05 -7.68 3.87
N GLY A 203 -4.78 -8.99 3.89
CA GLY A 203 -5.73 -10.01 3.44
C GLY A 203 -7.05 -9.98 4.23
N ILE A 204 -7.02 -9.38 5.42
CA ILE A 204 -8.17 -9.23 6.30
C ILE A 204 -9.37 -8.50 5.69
N SER A 205 -9.17 -7.58 4.73
CA SER A 205 -10.30 -6.90 4.06
C SER A 205 -11.20 -7.86 3.27
N PHE A 206 -10.63 -8.96 2.77
CA PHE A 206 -11.38 -10.02 2.07
C PHE A 206 -12.16 -10.89 3.06
N HIS A 207 -11.70 -10.94 4.32
CA HIS A 207 -12.29 -11.72 5.39
C HIS A 207 -13.30 -10.95 6.24
N TYR A 208 -13.30 -9.60 6.24
CA TYR A 208 -14.31 -8.80 6.95
C TYR A 208 -15.51 -8.57 6.03
N PRO A 209 -16.60 -9.34 6.19
CA PRO A 209 -17.79 -9.14 5.38
C PRO A 209 -18.40 -7.78 5.68
N HIS A 210 -19.26 -7.40 4.75
CA HIS A 210 -20.19 -6.28 4.64
C HIS A 210 -20.99 -5.83 5.90
N ALA A 211 -20.67 -6.26 7.11
CA ALA A 211 -21.42 -6.08 8.35
C ALA A 211 -20.59 -5.57 9.54
N ALA A 212 -19.72 -4.57 9.33
CA ALA A 212 -19.23 -3.76 10.45
C ALA A 212 -20.38 -2.87 10.96
N ASN A 213 -21.07 -3.29 12.01
CA ASN A 213 -22.14 -2.48 12.64
C ASN A 213 -21.57 -1.67 13.79
N PHE A 214 -21.16 -0.44 13.50
CA PHE A 214 -20.73 0.51 14.52
C PHE A 214 -21.94 0.98 15.34
N HIS A 215 -21.97 0.62 16.63
CA HIS A 215 -22.96 1.15 17.58
C HIS A 215 -22.40 2.39 18.27
N HIS A 216 -22.96 3.56 18.01
CA HIS A 216 -22.53 4.80 18.66
C HIS A 216 -22.86 4.80 20.16
N GLY A 217 -21.82 4.84 21.01
CA GLY A 217 -21.95 5.13 22.44
C GLY A 217 -21.52 6.58 22.73
N GLN A 218 -22.43 7.42 23.25
CA GLN A 218 -22.08 8.72 23.83
C GLN A 218 -21.87 8.55 25.34
N LEU A 219 -20.70 8.94 25.86
CA LEU A 219 -20.42 8.86 27.29
C LEU A 219 -20.42 10.21 28.01
N ARG A 220 -20.12 11.35 27.37
CA ARG A 220 -20.02 12.66 28.09
C ARG A 220 -20.31 13.90 27.22
N PRO A 221 -20.99 14.94 27.76
CA PRO A 221 -21.03 16.27 27.16
C PRO A 221 -19.63 16.91 27.18
N GLY A 222 -19.13 17.36 26.02
CA GLY A 222 -17.87 18.12 25.92
C GLY A 222 -16.64 17.35 25.40
N ALA A 223 -16.72 16.04 25.19
CA ALA A 223 -15.67 15.26 24.51
C ALA A 223 -16.32 14.30 23.50
N SER A 224 -16.18 14.60 22.20
CA SER A 224 -16.76 13.81 21.12
C SER A 224 -15.83 12.66 20.70
N LEU A 225 -15.61 11.67 21.58
CA LEU A 225 -15.13 10.36 21.14
C LEU A 225 -16.36 9.51 20.86
N ALA A 226 -16.76 9.39 19.59
CA ALA A 226 -17.80 8.44 19.21
C ALA A 226 -17.23 7.03 19.34
N LEU A 227 -17.65 6.29 20.37
CA LEU A 227 -17.25 4.90 20.55
C LEU A 227 -18.15 3.98 19.72
N GLY A 228 -17.58 2.88 19.25
CA GLY A 228 -18.22 1.87 18.42
C GLY A 228 -17.82 0.47 18.83
N VAL A 229 -18.53 -0.52 18.28
CA VAL A 229 -18.13 -1.93 18.34
C VAL A 229 -18.07 -2.45 16.92
N LEU A 230 -16.92 -2.97 16.51
CA LEU A 230 -16.75 -3.71 15.27
C LEU A 230 -17.09 -5.17 15.55
N LYS A 231 -18.16 -5.68 14.91
CA LYS A 231 -18.51 -7.09 14.93
C LYS A 231 -17.90 -7.80 13.72
N HIS A 232 -17.15 -8.86 13.97
CA HIS A 232 -16.64 -9.75 12.93
C HIS A 232 -16.77 -11.20 13.37
N LYS A 233 -17.57 -11.97 12.64
CA LYS A 233 -18.01 -13.31 13.05
C LYS A 233 -18.60 -13.24 14.47
N ASP A 234 -18.00 -13.97 15.42
CA ASP A 234 -18.39 -14.01 16.83
C ASP A 234 -17.52 -13.11 17.72
N VAL A 235 -16.62 -12.31 17.12
CA VAL A 235 -15.73 -11.38 17.81
C VAL A 235 -16.33 -9.98 17.82
N LEU A 236 -16.28 -9.34 18.99
CA LEU A 236 -16.68 -7.95 19.21
C LEU A 236 -15.44 -7.14 19.61
N ILE A 237 -15.13 -6.11 18.84
CA ILE A 237 -13.92 -5.30 19.01
C ILE A 237 -14.33 -3.85 19.30
N PRO A 238 -13.97 -3.27 20.45
CA PRO A 238 -14.24 -1.87 20.71
C PRO A 238 -13.42 -0.99 19.75
N VAL A 239 -14.05 0.05 19.22
CA VAL A 239 -13.41 1.02 18.33
C VAL A 239 -13.79 2.45 18.71
N SER A 240 -12.99 3.42 18.27
CA SER A 240 -13.26 4.84 18.48
C SER A 240 -13.16 5.60 17.17
N LEU A 241 -14.15 6.45 16.86
CA LEU A 241 -14.06 7.33 15.70
C LEU A 241 -13.09 8.47 16.02
N GLN A 242 -12.05 8.59 15.22
CA GLN A 242 -11.03 9.63 15.37
C GLN A 242 -10.79 10.30 14.02
N GLU A 243 -10.46 11.59 14.06
CA GLU A 243 -9.94 12.29 12.90
C GLU A 243 -8.45 11.95 12.73
N LYS A 244 -8.05 11.60 11.50
CA LYS A 244 -6.69 11.16 11.17
C LYS A 244 -6.17 11.90 9.94
N HIS A 245 -4.89 12.25 9.98
CA HIS A 245 -4.17 12.72 8.81
C HIS A 245 -3.79 11.52 7.95
N LEU A 246 -4.47 11.37 6.81
CA LEU A 246 -4.20 10.32 5.85
C LEU A 246 -3.34 10.87 4.71
N LYS A 247 -2.36 10.08 4.29
CA LYS A 247 -1.60 10.30 3.07
C LYS A 247 -1.79 9.03 2.29
N ASP A 248 -2.92 8.90 1.61
CA ASP A 248 -3.33 7.67 0.93
C ASP A 248 -3.38 7.81 -0.62
N THR A 249 -2.89 8.93 -1.12
CA THR A 249 -2.77 9.23 -2.56
C THR A 249 -1.41 9.88 -2.85
N LEU A 250 -1.06 9.97 -4.15
CA LEU A 250 0.07 10.79 -4.59
C LEU A 250 -0.09 12.28 -4.22
N GLY A 251 -1.33 12.75 -4.03
CA GLY A 251 -1.68 14.12 -3.63
C GLY A 251 -1.35 14.47 -2.18
N LYS A 252 -1.69 15.67 -1.73
CA LYS A 252 -1.35 16.13 -0.35
C LYS A 252 -2.04 15.29 0.72
N LYS A 253 -1.49 15.31 1.95
CA LYS A 253 -2.17 14.73 3.12
C LYS A 253 -3.54 15.39 3.29
N HIS A 254 -4.55 14.62 3.71
CA HIS A 254 -5.88 15.13 4.02
C HIS A 254 -6.36 14.63 5.39
N MET A 255 -7.37 15.30 5.94
CA MET A 255 -8.03 14.89 7.18
C MET A 255 -9.25 14.03 6.86
N ASP A 256 -9.40 12.93 7.60
CA ASP A 256 -10.55 12.05 7.45
C ASP A 256 -10.93 11.34 8.73
N GLN A 257 -12.14 10.81 8.78
CA GLN A 257 -12.63 10.04 9.91
C GLN A 257 -12.28 8.56 9.76
N CYS A 258 -11.82 7.96 10.87
CA CYS A 258 -11.46 6.56 10.91
C CYS A 258 -11.86 5.91 12.23
N TRP A 259 -12.40 4.70 12.17
CA TRP A 259 -12.63 3.86 13.33
C TRP A 259 -11.32 3.23 13.76
N VAL A 260 -10.78 3.69 14.87
CA VAL A 260 -9.51 3.21 15.42
C VAL A 260 -9.73 2.01 16.31
N VAL A 261 -9.05 0.91 16.00
CA VAL A 261 -8.92 -0.28 16.84
C VAL A 261 -7.79 -0.06 17.84
N PRO A 262 -8.04 -0.20 19.16
CA PRO A 262 -6.98 -0.13 20.17
C PRO A 262 -5.92 -1.22 19.94
N LYS A 263 -4.64 -0.91 20.20
CA LYS A 263 -3.51 -1.85 20.00
C LYS A 263 -3.77 -3.22 20.65
N VAL A 264 -4.30 -3.24 21.87
CA VAL A 264 -4.62 -4.46 22.63
C VAL A 264 -5.68 -5.37 21.98
N GLU A 265 -6.42 -4.85 21.00
CA GLU A 265 -7.49 -5.57 20.28
C GLU A 265 -7.07 -5.97 18.85
N VAL A 266 -5.88 -5.57 18.40
CA VAL A 266 -5.45 -5.77 17.00
C VAL A 266 -5.30 -7.24 16.65
N GLU A 267 -4.78 -8.09 17.55
CA GLU A 267 -4.72 -9.54 17.24
C GLU A 267 -6.11 -10.17 17.15
N LYS A 268 -7.09 -9.69 17.93
CA LYS A 268 -8.49 -10.12 17.79
C LYS A 268 -9.08 -9.67 16.45
N LEU A 269 -8.68 -8.47 15.98
CA LEU A 269 -9.01 -8.00 14.65
C LEU A 269 -8.45 -8.96 13.61
N LEU A 270 -7.13 -9.17 13.63
CA LEU A 270 -6.36 -9.98 12.69
C LEU A 270 -6.76 -11.47 12.69
N GLY A 271 -7.19 -11.99 13.83
CA GLY A 271 -7.58 -13.39 14.04
C GLY A 271 -6.41 -14.35 14.27
N LEU A 272 -5.17 -13.84 14.23
CA LEU A 272 -3.92 -14.54 14.52
C LEU A 272 -3.00 -13.62 15.32
N SER A 273 -2.00 -14.21 15.97
CA SER A 273 -0.95 -13.43 16.64
C SER A 273 -0.06 -12.70 15.62
N TYR A 274 0.58 -11.62 16.06
CA TYR A 274 1.58 -10.87 15.28
C TYR A 274 2.60 -11.79 14.60
N LEU A 275 3.18 -12.72 15.36
CA LEU A 275 4.21 -13.65 14.89
C LEU A 275 3.75 -14.55 13.74
N SER A 276 2.44 -14.75 13.56
CA SER A 276 1.90 -15.52 12.44
C SER A 276 2.06 -14.80 11.09
N TYR A 277 2.31 -13.49 11.12
CA TYR A 277 2.53 -12.64 9.95
C TYR A 277 4.01 -12.37 9.67
N VAL A 278 4.90 -12.72 10.61
CA VAL A 278 6.35 -12.63 10.42
C VAL A 278 6.80 -13.84 9.61
N VAL A 279 7.65 -13.61 8.61
CA VAL A 279 8.23 -14.65 7.76
C VAL A 279 9.75 -14.57 7.77
N ASP A 280 10.42 -15.66 7.38
CA ASP A 280 11.87 -15.69 7.26
C ASP A 280 12.36 -14.73 6.15
N HIS A 281 13.58 -14.21 6.33
CA HIS A 281 14.28 -13.46 5.29
C HIS A 281 14.45 -14.34 4.04
N ILE A 282 14.02 -13.84 2.89
CA ILE A 282 14.25 -14.46 1.57
C ILE A 282 15.56 -13.91 0.99
#